data_AF-A0A835AXC8-F1
#
_entry.id   AF-A0A835AXC8-F1
#
_cell.length_a   1.000
_cell.length_b   1.000
_cell.length_c   1.000
_cell.angle_alpha   90.00
_cell.angle_beta   90.00
_cell.angle_gamma   90.00
#
_symmetry.space_group_name_H-M   'P 1'
#
loop_
_entity.id
_entity.type
_entity.pdbx_description
1 polymer ?
#
loop_
_entity_poly.entity_id
_entity_poly.type
_entity_poly.pdbx_seq_one_letter_code
_entity_poly.pdbx_strand_id
1 'polypeptide(L)'
;MAANSPDKARVLEQCERDLDLAIERLINLRLDPEHDAGDGAAPFVSVTGDDFHRAPAAAAAEAQIAVVPAPSSGGSGRTLTREEWIERLVGEMASAADAGDARARAAGFLEEFVAAERDVALWQNGVLKKAVLVQHHLDQAKEAANRELRRQLAACQERVRSLETDKYALSMYLRQAQPQGGSMTGPFHPAVF
;
A
#
# COMPACT_ATOMS: atom_id res chain seq x y z
N MET A 1 2.02 -29.51 -32.14
CA MET A 1 2.68 -28.69 -31.10
C MET A 1 1.61 -28.03 -30.22
N ALA A 2 1.03 -28.74 -29.24
CA ALA A 2 -0.11 -28.25 -28.44
C ALA A 2 0.09 -28.44 -26.92
N ALA A 3 1.35 -28.52 -26.45
CA ALA A 3 1.67 -28.82 -25.05
C ALA A 3 1.89 -27.58 -24.16
N ASN A 4 1.97 -26.36 -24.71
CA ASN A 4 2.46 -25.18 -23.96
C ASN A 4 1.36 -24.32 -23.29
N SER A 5 0.08 -24.63 -23.48
CA SER A 5 -1.04 -23.85 -22.91
C SER A 5 -1.33 -24.13 -21.42
N PRO A 6 -1.34 -25.38 -20.93
CA PRO A 6 -1.64 -25.65 -19.52
C PRO A 6 -0.48 -25.27 -18.59
N ASP A 7 0.76 -25.40 -19.07
CA ASP A 7 1.95 -25.04 -18.29
C ASP A 7 2.04 -23.54 -18.08
N LYS A 8 1.67 -22.73 -19.09
CA LYS A 8 1.58 -21.27 -18.94
C LYS A 8 0.53 -20.86 -17.90
N ALA A 9 -0.62 -21.53 -17.87
CA ALA A 9 -1.66 -21.25 -16.87
C ALA A 9 -1.18 -21.57 -15.45
N ARG A 10 -0.48 -22.70 -15.27
CA ARG A 10 0.12 -23.08 -13.98
C ARG A 10 1.19 -22.11 -13.51
N VAL A 11 2.02 -21.61 -14.43
CA VAL A 11 3.04 -20.60 -14.13
C VAL A 11 2.39 -19.29 -13.68
N LEU A 12 1.31 -18.84 -14.35
CA LEU A 12 0.60 -17.62 -13.96
C LEU A 12 -0.06 -17.75 -12.59
N GLU A 13 -0.68 -18.89 -12.30
CA GLU A 13 -1.31 -19.16 -11.01
C GLU A 13 -0.26 -19.26 -9.88
N GLN A 14 0.92 -19.81 -10.17
CA GLN A 14 2.04 -19.80 -9.24
C GLN A 14 2.56 -18.39 -9.00
N CYS A 15 2.69 -17.56 -10.04
CA CYS A 15 3.07 -16.16 -9.91
C CYS A 15 2.07 -15.36 -9.07
N GLU A 16 0.76 -15.62 -9.23
CA GLU A 16 -0.28 -14.98 -8.42
C GLU A 16 -0.11 -15.32 -6.93
N ARG A 17 0.07 -16.61 -6.60
CA ARG A 17 0.31 -17.06 -5.23
C ARG A 17 1.62 -16.53 -4.63
N ASP A 18 2.69 -16.47 -5.42
CA ASP A 18 3.98 -15.95 -4.97
C ASP A 18 3.93 -14.43 -4.73
N LEU A 19 3.13 -13.70 -5.53
CA LEU A 19 2.87 -12.27 -5.33
C LEU A 19 2.06 -12.03 -4.06
N ASP A 20 1.02 -12.81 -3.80
CA ASP A 20 0.22 -12.72 -2.58
C ASP A 20 1.07 -12.96 -1.33
N LEU A 21 1.95 -13.97 -1.37
CA LEU A 21 2.88 -14.26 -0.27
C LEU A 21 3.90 -13.12 -0.07
N ALA A 22 4.40 -12.52 -1.15
CA ALA A 22 5.32 -11.39 -1.08
C ALA A 22 4.64 -10.16 -0.46
N ILE A 23 3.38 -9.89 -0.81
CA ILE A 23 2.57 -8.81 -0.25
C ILE A 23 2.35 -9.03 1.25
N GLU A 24 1.98 -10.25 1.66
CA GLU A 24 1.79 -10.60 3.07
C GLU A 24 3.07 -10.40 3.89
N ARG A 25 4.23 -10.85 3.37
CA ARG A 25 5.53 -10.64 4.00
C ARG A 25 5.91 -9.16 4.10
N LEU A 26 5.63 -8.36 3.07
CA LEU A 26 5.95 -6.93 3.07
C LEU A 26 5.11 -6.16 4.10
N ILE A 27 3.85 -6.56 4.27
CA ILE A 27 2.96 -6.00 5.29
C ILE A 27 3.48 -6.38 6.68
N ASN A 28 3.86 -7.65 6.90
CA ASN A 28 4.41 -8.10 8.18
C ASN A 28 5.75 -7.43 8.52
N LEU A 29 6.64 -7.22 7.55
CA LEU A 29 7.91 -6.51 7.75
C LEU A 29 7.74 -5.00 8.01
N ARG A 30 6.66 -4.39 7.52
CA ARG A 30 6.33 -2.98 7.80
C ARG A 30 5.61 -2.77 9.13
N LEU A 31 5.37 -3.83 9.89
CA LEU A 31 4.66 -3.81 11.18
C LEU A 31 5.58 -4.03 12.40
N ASP A 32 6.92 -4.06 12.23
CA ASP A 32 7.87 -3.98 13.34
C ASP A 32 8.43 -2.54 13.49
N PRO A 33 7.73 -1.63 14.17
CA PRO A 33 8.38 -0.51 14.82
C PRO A 33 8.93 -0.98 16.17
N GLU A 34 10.22 -0.72 16.42
CA GLU A 34 10.90 -0.70 17.74
C GLU A 34 11.67 -1.97 18.19
N HIS A 35 12.96 -2.05 17.82
CA HIS A 35 14.03 -2.27 18.81
C HIS A 35 15.39 -1.80 18.29
N ASP A 36 15.83 -0.62 18.72
CA ASP A 36 17.06 -0.56 19.51
C ASP A 36 17.05 0.67 20.41
N ALA A 37 16.86 0.43 21.72
CA ALA A 37 17.01 1.40 22.78
C ALA A 37 18.43 1.29 23.35
N GLY A 38 19.14 2.41 23.43
CA GLY A 38 20.42 2.52 24.12
C GLY A 38 20.57 3.89 24.76
N ASP A 39 20.03 4.02 25.97
CA ASP A 39 20.08 5.17 26.87
C ASP A 39 21.47 5.32 27.54
N GLY A 40 21.87 6.56 27.89
CA GLY A 40 23.11 6.81 28.63
C GLY A 40 23.67 8.25 28.59
N ALA A 41 23.35 9.04 29.62
CA ALA A 41 23.67 10.45 29.87
C ALA A 41 25.15 10.96 29.79
N ALA A 42 25.32 12.09 29.06
CA ALA A 42 26.12 13.34 29.29
C ALA A 42 27.67 13.31 29.54
N PRO A 43 28.45 14.44 29.40
CA PRO A 43 28.15 15.83 29.02
C PRO A 43 29.13 16.54 28.01
N PHE A 44 28.68 17.70 27.49
CA PHE A 44 29.37 18.97 27.11
C PHE A 44 30.68 19.01 26.26
N VAL A 45 30.65 19.84 25.19
CA VAL A 45 31.65 20.85 24.69
C VAL A 45 31.78 20.90 23.14
N SER A 46 31.27 22.02 22.60
CA SER A 46 31.82 22.93 21.58
C SER A 46 32.11 22.55 20.10
N VAL A 47 31.37 23.28 19.24
CA VAL A 47 31.83 24.24 18.20
C VAL A 47 32.46 23.74 16.88
N THR A 48 31.97 24.38 15.79
CA THR A 48 32.44 24.43 14.37
C THR A 48 32.30 23.12 13.59
N GLY A 49 31.91 23.07 12.31
CA GLY A 49 31.67 24.02 11.23
C GLY A 49 31.71 23.18 9.93
N ASP A 50 30.95 23.58 8.91
CA ASP A 50 31.07 23.21 7.49
C ASP A 50 31.09 21.74 7.02
N ASP A 51 29.99 21.41 6.32
CA ASP A 51 29.94 21.02 4.90
C ASP A 51 30.50 19.66 4.37
N PHE A 52 29.67 19.05 3.52
CA PHE A 52 29.86 17.91 2.60
C PHE A 52 29.99 16.47 3.13
N HIS A 53 28.98 15.64 2.83
CA HIS A 53 29.02 14.52 1.86
C HIS A 53 27.74 13.64 2.02
N ARG A 54 26.81 13.69 1.06
CA ARG A 54 26.66 12.71 -0.03
C ARG A 54 26.09 11.36 0.45
N ALA A 55 24.83 11.11 0.10
CA ALA A 55 24.12 9.83 0.21
C ALA A 55 24.92 8.62 -0.28
N PRO A 56 24.65 7.41 0.26
CA PRO A 56 24.78 6.19 -0.51
C PRO A 56 23.39 5.78 -1.05
N ALA A 57 23.35 5.63 -2.37
CA ALA A 57 22.30 4.93 -3.07
C ALA A 57 22.29 3.44 -2.66
N ALA A 58 21.09 2.92 -2.41
CA ALA A 58 20.75 1.50 -2.50
C ALA A 58 19.40 1.45 -3.22
N ALA A 59 19.39 1.45 -4.55
CA ALA A 59 19.48 0.27 -5.40
C ALA A 59 18.31 -0.71 -5.18
N ALA A 60 17.29 -0.52 -6.02
CA ALA A 60 16.43 -1.51 -6.67
C ALA A 60 15.77 -2.60 -5.81
N ALA A 61 14.49 -2.40 -5.53
CA ALA A 61 13.51 -3.48 -5.53
C ALA A 61 12.28 -3.02 -6.32
N GLU A 62 12.44 -3.00 -7.64
CA GLU A 62 11.34 -2.81 -8.58
C GLU A 62 10.37 -3.99 -8.43
N ALA A 63 9.20 -3.74 -7.86
CA ALA A 63 8.08 -4.66 -7.94
C ALA A 63 7.67 -4.75 -9.41
N GLN A 64 8.12 -5.80 -10.11
CA GLN A 64 7.71 -6.12 -11.47
C GLN A 64 6.26 -6.58 -11.47
N ILE A 65 5.34 -5.62 -11.39
CA ILE A 65 3.98 -5.79 -11.90
C ILE A 65 4.13 -5.67 -13.41
N ALA A 66 3.77 -6.72 -14.15
CA ALA A 66 3.81 -6.77 -15.61
C ALA A 66 3.48 -5.39 -16.19
N VAL A 67 4.52 -4.76 -16.72
CA VAL A 67 4.46 -3.49 -17.44
C VAL A 67 3.27 -3.64 -18.39
N VAL A 68 2.21 -2.82 -18.22
CA VAL A 68 1.33 -2.64 -19.37
C VAL A 68 2.29 -2.09 -20.39
N PRO A 69 2.59 -2.80 -21.49
CA PRO A 69 3.50 -2.25 -22.48
C PRO A 69 2.92 -0.89 -22.82
N ALA A 70 3.65 0.16 -22.46
CA ALA A 70 3.44 1.44 -23.10
C ALA A 70 3.45 1.12 -24.60
N PRO A 71 2.53 1.70 -25.40
CA PRO A 71 2.54 1.47 -26.83
C PRO A 71 3.99 1.65 -27.29
N SER A 72 4.61 0.53 -27.66
CA SER A 72 6.06 0.51 -27.85
C SER A 72 6.33 1.41 -29.03
N SER A 73 7.17 2.44 -28.84
CA SER A 73 7.69 3.32 -29.89
C SER A 73 8.62 2.56 -30.84
N GLY A 74 8.17 1.42 -31.36
CA GLY A 74 8.86 0.52 -32.27
C GLY A 74 7.91 0.14 -33.37
N GLY A 75 7.85 0.98 -34.41
CA GLY A 75 7.09 0.74 -35.63
C GLY A 75 5.93 1.73 -35.81
N SER A 76 6.23 2.89 -36.42
CA SER A 76 5.27 3.81 -37.03
C SER A 76 4.22 4.52 -36.14
N GLY A 77 4.10 4.19 -34.85
CA GLY A 77 3.12 4.81 -33.94
C GLY A 77 3.74 5.82 -32.97
N ARG A 78 4.20 6.98 -33.45
CA ARG A 78 4.31 8.16 -32.59
C ARG A 78 2.90 8.63 -32.27
N THR A 79 2.59 8.98 -31.02
CA THR A 79 1.41 9.80 -30.73
C THR A 79 1.62 11.14 -31.40
N LEU A 80 1.21 11.26 -32.66
CA LEU A 80 1.34 12.49 -33.40
C LEU A 80 0.54 13.56 -32.65
N THR A 81 1.06 14.78 -32.59
CA THR A 81 0.26 15.89 -32.07
C THR A 81 -0.92 16.15 -33.02
N ARG A 82 -1.94 16.83 -32.52
CA ARG A 82 -3.10 17.21 -33.33
C ARG A 82 -2.67 17.89 -34.64
N GLU A 83 -1.67 18.75 -34.56
CA GLU A 83 -1.10 19.48 -35.69
C GLU A 83 -0.43 18.51 -36.68
N GLU A 84 0.37 17.56 -36.21
CA GLU A 84 1.03 16.55 -37.06
C GLU A 84 0.01 15.61 -37.75
N TRP A 85 -1.10 15.26 -37.07
CA TRP A 85 -2.20 14.51 -37.68
C TRP A 85 -2.87 15.31 -38.81
N ILE A 86 -3.11 16.61 -38.59
CA ILE A 86 -3.73 17.49 -39.60
C ILE A 86 -2.81 17.64 -40.82
N GLU A 87 -1.52 17.89 -40.62
CA GLU A 87 -0.56 18.01 -41.71
C GLU A 87 -0.45 16.72 -42.53
N ARG A 88 -0.48 15.56 -41.86
CA ARG A 88 -0.49 14.26 -42.55
C ARG A 88 -1.74 14.07 -43.40
N LEU A 89 -2.92 14.42 -42.88
CA LEU A 89 -4.18 14.33 -43.60
C LEU A 89 -4.20 15.26 -44.83
N VAL A 90 -3.80 16.52 -44.64
CA VAL A 90 -3.76 17.52 -45.73
C VAL A 90 -2.73 17.11 -46.79
N GLY A 91 -1.57 16.60 -46.39
CA GLY A 91 -0.55 16.08 -47.31
C GLY A 91 -1.03 14.87 -48.12
N GLU A 92 -1.69 13.90 -47.46
CA GLU A 92 -2.26 12.73 -48.13
C GLU A 92 -3.35 13.13 -49.14
N MET A 93 -4.28 14.02 -48.75
CA MET A 93 -5.33 14.49 -49.65
C MET A 93 -4.79 15.35 -50.81
N ALA A 94 -3.75 16.15 -50.58
CA ALA A 94 -3.12 16.97 -51.62
C ALA A 94 -2.40 16.12 -52.69
N SER A 95 -2.00 14.89 -52.33
CA SER A 95 -1.37 13.94 -53.24
C SER A 95 -2.36 13.08 -54.05
N ALA A 96 -3.66 13.21 -53.76
CA ALA A 96 -4.68 12.37 -54.38
C ALA A 96 -4.87 12.68 -55.87
N ALA A 97 -5.04 11.62 -56.69
CA ALA A 97 -5.20 11.75 -58.13
C ALA A 97 -6.60 12.27 -58.54
N ASP A 98 -7.62 11.94 -57.75
CA ASP A 98 -9.00 12.35 -57.97
C ASP A 98 -9.80 12.40 -56.65
N ALA A 99 -11.05 12.86 -56.73
CA ALA A 99 -11.94 12.98 -55.57
C ALA A 99 -12.32 11.63 -54.93
N GLY A 100 -12.29 10.53 -55.68
CA GLY A 100 -12.48 9.18 -55.17
C GLY A 100 -11.25 8.67 -54.41
N ASP A 101 -10.05 8.88 -54.95
CA ASP A 101 -8.77 8.59 -54.29
C ASP A 101 -8.63 9.38 -52.98
N ALA A 102 -8.96 10.68 -52.99
CA ALA A 102 -8.96 11.51 -51.79
C ALA A 102 -9.91 10.97 -50.70
N ARG A 103 -11.09 10.46 -51.09
CA ARG A 103 -12.05 9.86 -50.16
C ARG A 103 -11.56 8.53 -49.60
N ALA A 104 -10.95 7.68 -50.42
CA ALA A 104 -10.39 6.40 -49.98
C ALA A 104 -9.24 6.63 -48.98
N ARG A 105 -8.36 7.60 -49.26
CA ARG A 105 -7.27 8.00 -48.34
C ARG A 105 -7.79 8.59 -47.05
N ALA A 106 -8.80 9.47 -47.11
CA ALA A 106 -9.42 10.04 -45.93
C ALA A 106 -10.09 8.97 -45.05
N ALA A 107 -10.75 7.97 -45.65
CA ALA A 107 -11.34 6.86 -44.91
C ALA A 107 -10.27 6.04 -44.17
N GLY A 108 -9.19 5.63 -44.86
CA GLY A 108 -8.08 4.91 -44.23
C GLY A 108 -7.38 5.71 -43.14
N PHE A 109 -7.15 7.01 -43.35
CA PHE A 109 -6.59 7.90 -42.34
C PHE A 109 -7.47 7.98 -41.08
N LEU A 110 -8.79 8.12 -41.24
CA LEU A 110 -9.72 8.20 -40.11
C LEU A 110 -9.77 6.89 -39.34
N GLU A 111 -9.68 5.75 -40.02
CA GLU A 111 -9.56 4.45 -39.36
C GLU A 111 -8.27 4.33 -38.54
N GLU A 112 -7.12 4.77 -39.08
CA GLU A 112 -5.85 4.83 -38.35
C GLU A 112 -5.92 5.76 -37.13
N PHE A 113 -6.53 6.94 -37.30
CA PHE A 113 -6.69 7.92 -36.23
C PHE A 113 -7.56 7.38 -35.08
N VAL A 114 -8.73 6.82 -35.42
CA VAL A 114 -9.64 6.23 -34.43
C VAL A 114 -9.01 5.02 -33.74
N ALA A 115 -8.25 4.19 -34.47
CA ALA A 115 -7.51 3.09 -33.87
C ALA A 115 -6.46 3.57 -32.87
N ALA A 116 -5.69 4.62 -33.22
CA ALA A 116 -4.70 5.21 -32.34
C ALA A 116 -5.33 5.81 -31.07
N GLU A 117 -6.43 6.57 -31.20
CA GLU A 117 -7.17 7.11 -30.05
C GLU A 117 -7.72 6.00 -29.15
N ARG A 118 -8.28 4.93 -29.75
CA ARG A 118 -8.80 3.78 -29.02
C ARG A 118 -7.70 3.08 -28.22
N ASP A 119 -6.52 2.89 -28.80
CA ASP A 119 -5.41 2.22 -28.12
C ASP A 119 -4.89 3.04 -26.93
N VAL A 120 -4.82 4.37 -27.07
CA VAL A 120 -4.52 5.28 -25.94
C VAL A 120 -5.59 5.17 -24.86
N ALA A 121 -6.87 5.18 -25.23
CA ALA A 121 -7.98 5.06 -24.27
C ALA A 121 -7.96 3.71 -23.55
N LEU A 122 -7.67 2.61 -24.25
CA LEU A 122 -7.52 1.27 -23.65
C LEU A 122 -6.35 1.23 -22.67
N TRP A 123 -5.21 1.82 -23.04
CA TRP A 123 -4.06 1.92 -22.16
C TRP A 123 -4.38 2.72 -20.88
N GLN A 124 -5.00 3.90 -21.02
CA GLN A 124 -5.42 4.73 -19.88
C GLN A 124 -6.40 3.98 -18.97
N ASN A 125 -7.39 3.31 -19.55
CA ASN A 125 -8.32 2.46 -18.79
C ASN A 125 -7.60 1.33 -18.05
N GLY A 126 -6.57 0.74 -18.64
CA GLY A 126 -5.72 -0.26 -17.98
C GLY A 126 -4.98 0.33 -16.78
N VAL A 127 -4.37 1.50 -16.94
CA VAL A 127 -3.66 2.21 -15.85
C VAL A 127 -4.64 2.59 -14.74
N LEU A 128 -5.81 3.14 -15.06
CA LEU A 128 -6.83 3.51 -14.09
C LEU A 128 -7.35 2.30 -13.33
N LYS A 129 -7.65 1.18 -14.01
CA LYS A 129 -8.06 -0.06 -13.35
C LYS A 129 -7.01 -0.56 -12.36
N LYS A 130 -5.72 -0.51 -12.74
CA LYS A 130 -4.60 -0.85 -11.84
C LYS A 130 -4.54 0.07 -10.62
N ALA A 131 -4.65 1.39 -10.83
CA ALA A 131 -4.65 2.36 -9.74
C ALA A 131 -5.80 2.12 -8.76
N VAL A 132 -7.01 1.86 -9.27
CA VAL A 132 -8.19 1.56 -8.45
C VAL A 132 -8.01 0.28 -7.64
N LEU A 133 -7.47 -0.79 -8.23
CA LEU A 133 -7.22 -2.04 -7.50
C LEU A 133 -6.21 -1.86 -6.37
N VAL A 134 -5.10 -1.16 -6.63
CA VAL A 134 -4.10 -0.86 -5.60
C VAL A 134 -4.72 -0.04 -4.48
N GLN A 135 -5.50 0.99 -4.80
CA GLN A 135 -6.17 1.81 -3.82
C GLN A 135 -7.15 0.99 -2.97
N HIS A 136 -7.94 0.12 -3.60
CA HIS A 136 -8.86 -0.75 -2.90
C HIS A 136 -8.15 -1.66 -1.88
N HIS A 137 -7.04 -2.27 -2.27
CA HIS A 137 -6.27 -3.13 -1.37
C HIS A 137 -5.68 -2.36 -0.19
N LEU A 138 -5.16 -1.14 -0.43
CA LEU A 138 -4.66 -0.28 0.63
C LEU A 138 -5.74 0.12 1.63
N ASP A 139 -6.95 0.42 1.14
CA ASP A 139 -8.06 0.81 2.00
C ASP A 139 -8.59 -0.39 2.80
N GLN A 140 -8.68 -1.58 2.19
CA GLN A 140 -9.00 -2.80 2.91
C GLN A 140 -8.01 -3.10 4.04
N ALA A 141 -6.71 -2.93 3.80
CA ALA A 141 -5.68 -3.15 4.81
C ALA A 141 -5.81 -2.15 5.98
N LYS A 142 -6.05 -0.86 5.69
CA LYS A 142 -6.31 0.16 6.71
C LYS A 142 -7.55 -0.17 7.52
N GLU A 143 -8.63 -0.59 6.87
CA GLU A 143 -9.86 -0.99 7.56
C GLU A 143 -9.64 -2.22 8.44
N ALA A 144 -8.87 -3.21 8.00
CA ALA A 144 -8.53 -4.38 8.79
C ALA A 144 -7.74 -4.01 10.04
N ALA A 145 -6.70 -3.18 9.90
CA ALA A 145 -5.94 -2.66 11.04
C ALA A 145 -6.82 -1.86 12.01
N ASN A 146 -7.73 -1.02 11.49
CA ASN A 146 -8.65 -0.26 12.32
C ASN A 146 -9.64 -1.16 13.07
N ARG A 147 -10.18 -2.19 12.41
CA ARG A 147 -11.02 -3.21 13.05
C ARG A 147 -10.27 -3.91 14.18
N GLU A 148 -9.00 -4.25 13.98
CA GLU A 148 -8.20 -4.91 15.00
C GLU A 148 -7.92 -4.02 16.21
N LEU A 149 -7.53 -2.76 15.98
CA LEU A 149 -7.36 -1.77 17.07
C LEU A 149 -8.65 -1.60 17.88
N ARG A 150 -9.82 -1.57 17.23
CA ARG A 150 -11.11 -1.50 17.91
C ARG A 150 -11.37 -2.75 18.78
N ARG A 151 -11.02 -3.95 18.31
CA ARG A 151 -11.15 -5.18 19.11
C ARG A 151 -10.24 -5.14 20.33
N GLN A 152 -8.99 -4.71 20.17
CA GLN A 152 -8.03 -4.59 21.27
C GLN A 152 -8.49 -3.57 22.32
N LEU A 153 -9.01 -2.43 21.88
CA LEU A 153 -9.60 -1.44 22.78
C LEU A 153 -10.79 -2.02 23.56
N ALA A 154 -11.70 -2.74 22.90
CA ALA A 154 -12.83 -3.39 23.56
C ALA A 154 -12.37 -4.40 24.62
N ALA A 155 -11.41 -5.26 24.28
CA ALA A 155 -10.81 -6.22 25.21
C ALA A 155 -10.11 -5.54 26.39
N CYS A 156 -9.45 -4.40 26.16
CA CYS A 156 -8.86 -3.61 27.24
C CYS A 156 -9.94 -3.03 28.17
N GLN A 157 -11.01 -2.46 27.61
CA GLN A 157 -12.14 -1.92 28.38
C GLN A 157 -12.86 -2.98 29.22
N GLU A 158 -12.94 -4.23 28.74
CA GLU A 158 -13.51 -5.35 29.51
C GLU A 158 -12.61 -5.75 30.69
N ARG A 159 -11.29 -5.82 30.48
CA ARG A 159 -10.34 -6.09 31.56
C ARG A 159 -10.40 -5.05 32.66
N VAL A 160 -10.50 -3.77 32.29
CA VAL A 160 -10.66 -2.68 33.28
C VAL A 160 -11.93 -2.88 34.10
N ARG A 161 -13.08 -3.16 33.45
CA ARG A 161 -14.34 -3.43 34.15
C ARG A 161 -14.24 -4.62 35.12
N SER A 162 -13.56 -5.71 34.72
CA SER A 162 -13.34 -6.88 35.59
C SER A 162 -12.50 -6.53 36.81
N LEU A 163 -11.39 -5.79 36.61
CA LEU A 163 -10.53 -5.38 37.71
C LEU A 163 -11.24 -4.42 38.67
N GLU A 164 -12.11 -3.55 38.16
CA GLU A 164 -12.96 -2.69 38.98
C GLU A 164 -13.92 -3.50 39.85
N THR A 165 -14.56 -4.54 39.29
CA THR A 165 -15.43 -5.43 40.06
C THR A 165 -14.66 -6.22 41.12
N ASP A 166 -13.48 -6.74 40.78
CA ASP A 166 -12.65 -7.52 41.71
C ASP A 166 -12.12 -6.65 42.85
N LYS A 167 -11.64 -5.45 42.53
CA LYS A 167 -11.20 -4.46 43.52
C LYS A 167 -12.35 -4.09 44.46
N TYR A 168 -13.55 -3.86 43.93
CA TYR A 168 -14.72 -3.55 44.74
C TYR A 168 -15.09 -4.71 45.67
N ALA A 169 -15.13 -5.95 45.16
CA ALA A 169 -15.39 -7.14 45.95
C ALA A 169 -14.35 -7.32 47.07
N LEU A 170 -13.06 -7.19 46.75
CA LEU A 170 -11.98 -7.27 47.74
C LEU A 170 -12.13 -6.19 48.82
N SER A 171 -12.45 -4.96 48.43
CA SER A 171 -12.66 -3.84 49.36
C SER A 171 -13.85 -4.10 50.30
N MET A 172 -14.93 -4.68 49.78
CA MET A 172 -16.08 -5.12 50.57
C MET A 172 -15.72 -6.24 51.55
N TYR A 173 -14.99 -7.28 51.09
CA TYR A 173 -14.52 -8.37 51.94
C TYR A 173 -13.58 -7.89 53.05
N LEU A 174 -12.64 -6.98 52.74
CA LEU A 174 -11.75 -6.39 53.73
C LEU A 174 -12.53 -5.61 54.79
N ARG A 175 -13.54 -4.81 54.39
CA ARG A 175 -14.41 -4.10 55.33
C ARG A 175 -15.23 -5.07 56.21
N GLN A 176 -15.61 -6.22 55.69
CA GLN A 176 -16.38 -7.22 56.43
C GLN A 176 -15.50 -8.06 57.38
N ALA A 177 -14.26 -8.33 56.99
CA ALA A 177 -13.23 -8.97 57.83
C ALA A 177 -12.69 -8.00 58.90
N GLN A 178 -12.77 -6.69 58.66
CA GLN A 178 -12.46 -5.67 59.65
C GLN A 178 -13.63 -5.56 60.64
N PRO A 179 -13.45 -5.91 61.93
CA PRO A 179 -14.55 -5.96 62.88
C PRO A 179 -15.19 -4.58 63.05
N GLN A 180 -16.42 -4.43 62.55
CA GLN A 180 -17.24 -3.25 62.78
C GLN A 180 -17.74 -3.27 64.23
N GLY A 181 -17.01 -2.58 65.11
CA GLY A 181 -17.47 -2.37 66.49
C GLY A 181 -17.17 -3.53 67.43
N GLY A 182 -15.91 -3.60 67.88
CA GLY A 182 -15.53 -4.32 69.08
C GLY A 182 -14.39 -3.58 69.76
N SER A 183 -14.71 -2.84 70.81
CA SER A 183 -13.76 -2.41 71.83
C SER A 183 -12.86 -3.59 72.23
N MET A 184 -11.58 -3.58 71.85
CA MET A 184 -10.47 -4.26 72.54
C MET A 184 -9.20 -3.47 72.17
N THR A 185 -8.69 -2.55 72.98
CA THR A 185 -7.79 -2.88 74.11
C THR A 185 -7.29 -4.33 74.06
N GLY A 186 -6.31 -4.58 73.20
CA GLY A 186 -5.42 -5.74 73.28
C GLY A 186 -4.01 -5.24 72.95
N PRO A 187 -2.98 -5.47 73.80
CA PRO A 187 -1.69 -4.80 73.66
C PRO A 187 -1.05 -5.22 72.33
N PHE A 188 -0.78 -4.24 71.47
CA PHE A 188 0.23 -4.43 70.43
C PHE A 188 1.54 -4.76 71.15
N HIS A 189 2.04 -5.99 70.96
CA HIS A 189 3.38 -6.36 71.39
C HIS A 189 4.37 -5.71 70.42
N PRO A 190 5.21 -4.75 70.86
CA PRO A 190 6.39 -4.39 70.11
C PRO A 190 7.51 -5.40 70.45
N ALA A 191 8.36 -5.65 69.46
CA ALA A 191 9.58 -6.43 69.51
C ALA A 191 9.43 -7.97 69.41
N VAL A 192 9.75 -8.49 68.23
CA VAL A 192 10.78 -9.53 68.08
C VAL A 192 11.58 -9.22 66.80
N PHE A 193 12.82 -8.74 67.04
CA PHE A 193 14.01 -8.58 66.18
C PHE A 193 13.87 -8.11 64.72
#